data_AF-A0A2V8GWL2-F1
#
_entry.id   AF-A0A2V8GWL2-F1
#
_cell.length_a   1.000
_cell.length_b   1.000
_cell.length_c   1.000
_cell.angle_alpha   90.00
_cell.angle_beta   90.00
_cell.angle_gamma   90.00
#
_symmetry.space_group_name_H-M   'P 1'
#
loop_
_entity.id
_entity.type
_entity.pdbx_description
1 polymer ?
#
loop_
_entity_poly.entity_id
_entity_poly.type
_entity_poly.pdbx_seq_one_letter_code
_entity_poly.pdbx_strand_id
1 'polypeptide(L)'
;NAKNAAIANTVVGAAPSVLPGDVTFPVGPTGNNRVAVNVYRNTARGNPVDTLIGPLLDVPTVDIAATATAEASPANAMTCVKPFAIPDRWIENKTPPWTTGSTFDRYDNKGKVIQNADQYIPAGQPGYVGYNSTRDKGLLLTLRAGTGNNIEPSMYYSWAMPSSTGGDDYRGNIAGCNTTVVHFGDAMTQEPGDMTGPTNQGIDDLIAADPYASWDTSKNEVHSTKNPSPRVFPIPLYDPDYYQNGKVNGRNATLKVANWIGFFVVARNGNQVTGRITPILGVIDNNAGPAPTGTFPVAIRLVK
;
A
#
# COMPACT_ATOMS: atom_id res chain seq x y z
N ASN A 1 21.22 -2.19 0.10
CA ASN A 1 20.29 -2.96 -0.74
C ASN A 1 20.57 -2.84 -2.23
N ALA A 2 20.61 -1.63 -2.83
CA ALA A 2 20.83 -1.48 -4.28
C ALA A 2 22.10 -2.16 -4.82
N LYS A 3 23.23 -2.03 -4.12
CA LYS A 3 24.48 -2.75 -4.44
C LYS A 3 24.32 -4.28 -4.46
N ASN A 4 23.68 -4.86 -3.45
CA ASN A 4 23.49 -6.32 -3.36
C ASN A 4 22.57 -6.82 -4.46
N ALA A 5 21.50 -6.07 -4.78
CA ALA A 5 20.63 -6.38 -5.91
C ALA A 5 21.38 -6.33 -7.25
N ALA A 6 22.25 -5.34 -7.44
CA ALA A 6 23.06 -5.22 -8.65
C ALA A 6 24.04 -6.39 -8.83
N ILE A 7 24.76 -6.79 -7.77
CA ILE A 7 25.74 -7.90 -7.82
C ILE A 7 25.06 -9.25 -8.09
N ALA A 8 23.80 -9.44 -7.68
CA ALA A 8 23.04 -10.64 -7.96
C ALA A 8 22.69 -10.83 -9.46
N ASN A 9 22.73 -9.77 -10.26
CA ASN A 9 22.47 -9.82 -11.70
C ASN A 9 23.78 -10.11 -12.44
N THR A 10 24.07 -11.39 -12.65
CA THR A 10 25.32 -11.83 -13.30
C THR A 10 25.32 -11.52 -14.79
N VAL A 11 26.51 -11.26 -15.33
CA VAL A 11 26.76 -11.09 -16.77
C VAL A 11 27.72 -12.18 -17.20
N VAL A 12 27.23 -13.09 -18.05
CA VAL A 12 27.97 -14.30 -18.46
C VAL A 12 28.42 -15.12 -17.22
N GLY A 13 27.50 -15.33 -16.28
CA GLY A 13 27.74 -16.15 -15.09
C GLY A 13 28.58 -15.50 -13.98
N ALA A 14 29.17 -14.32 -14.21
CA ALA A 14 29.97 -13.61 -13.23
C ALA A 14 29.29 -12.33 -12.72
N ALA A 15 29.47 -12.03 -11.44
CA ALA A 15 28.93 -10.82 -10.83
C ALA A 15 29.62 -9.55 -11.39
N PRO A 16 28.86 -8.47 -11.65
CA PRO A 16 29.45 -7.18 -11.93
C PRO A 16 30.09 -6.57 -10.68
N SER A 17 31.05 -5.67 -10.89
CA SER A 17 31.69 -4.89 -9.84
C SER A 17 30.87 -3.64 -9.55
N VAL A 18 30.57 -3.42 -8.28
CA VAL A 18 29.79 -2.28 -7.79
C VAL A 18 30.41 -1.77 -6.48
N LEU A 19 30.94 -0.54 -6.53
CA LEU A 19 31.48 0.17 -5.38
C LEU A 19 30.46 1.16 -4.81
N PRO A 20 30.64 1.65 -3.58
CA PRO A 20 29.76 2.67 -3.00
C PRO A 20 29.60 3.92 -3.87
N GLY A 21 30.68 4.37 -4.52
CA GLY A 21 30.66 5.52 -5.44
C GLY A 21 29.91 5.29 -6.75
N ASP A 22 29.57 4.03 -7.07
CA ASP A 22 28.79 3.69 -8.26
C ASP A 22 27.27 3.80 -8.02
N VAL A 23 26.86 4.04 -6.77
CA VAL A 23 25.48 4.30 -6.38
C VAL A 23 25.26 5.78 -6.20
N THR A 24 24.35 6.36 -6.98
CA THR A 24 24.00 7.78 -6.93
C THR A 24 22.51 7.95 -6.66
N PHE A 25 22.13 9.13 -6.15
CA PHE A 25 20.75 9.49 -5.84
C PHE A 25 20.35 10.72 -6.67
N PRO A 26 20.10 10.54 -7.98
CA PRO A 26 19.71 11.64 -8.84
C PRO A 26 18.37 12.23 -8.37
N VAL A 27 18.17 13.52 -8.62
CA VAL A 27 16.89 14.19 -8.36
C VAL A 27 15.89 13.71 -9.42
N GLY A 28 14.75 13.20 -8.98
CA GLY A 28 13.61 12.89 -9.83
C GLY A 28 12.52 13.97 -9.74
N PRO A 29 11.37 13.75 -10.40
CA PRO A 29 10.33 14.77 -10.55
C PRO A 29 9.72 15.25 -9.22
N THR A 30 9.80 14.41 -8.19
CA THR A 30 9.26 14.69 -6.85
C THR A 30 10.35 14.84 -5.78
N GLY A 31 11.60 15.08 -6.19
CA GLY A 31 12.73 15.31 -5.31
C GLY A 31 13.73 14.15 -5.28
N ASN A 32 14.25 13.80 -4.10
CA ASN A 32 15.24 12.73 -3.94
C ASN A 32 14.59 11.33 -3.95
N ASN A 33 13.88 11.00 -5.03
CA ASN A 33 13.08 9.78 -5.16
C ASN A 33 13.67 8.77 -6.16
N ARG A 34 14.92 8.95 -6.61
CA ARG A 34 15.60 8.03 -7.52
C ARG A 34 16.89 7.47 -6.92
N VAL A 35 17.20 6.25 -7.32
CA VAL A 35 18.50 5.61 -7.09
C VAL A 35 19.02 5.10 -8.43
N ALA A 36 20.24 5.48 -8.79
CA ALA A 36 20.92 5.00 -9.99
C ALA A 36 22.15 4.19 -9.58
N VAL A 37 22.30 3.02 -10.19
CA VAL A 37 23.45 2.13 -9.96
C VAL A 37 24.17 1.91 -11.27
N ASN A 38 25.45 2.28 -11.29
CA ASN A 38 26.37 1.92 -12.35
C ASN A 38 27.02 0.57 -12.01
N VAL A 39 27.09 -0.33 -12.98
CA VAL A 39 27.68 -1.66 -12.83
C VAL A 39 28.75 -1.86 -13.89
N TYR A 40 29.82 -2.55 -13.54
CA TYR A 40 30.99 -2.69 -14.41
C TYR A 40 31.49 -4.13 -14.47
N ARG A 41 31.79 -4.60 -15.68
CA ARG A 41 32.64 -5.77 -15.94
C ARG A 41 33.75 -5.28 -16.84
N ASN A 42 34.84 -4.80 -16.24
CA ASN A 42 35.90 -4.13 -16.99
C ASN A 42 37.29 -4.35 -16.39
N THR A 43 38.30 -4.02 -17.16
CA THR A 43 39.70 -4.20 -16.83
C THR A 43 40.09 -3.41 -15.59
N ALA A 44 39.62 -2.16 -15.46
CA ALA A 44 39.88 -1.31 -14.31
C ALA A 44 39.33 -1.85 -12.97
N ARG A 45 38.27 -2.67 -13.03
CA ARG A 45 37.67 -3.36 -11.88
C ARG A 45 38.20 -4.79 -11.72
N GLY A 46 39.13 -5.23 -12.56
CA GLY A 46 39.72 -6.56 -12.54
C GLY A 46 38.74 -7.68 -12.92
N ASN A 47 37.65 -7.35 -13.62
CA ASN A 47 36.60 -8.30 -13.97
C ASN A 47 36.05 -8.10 -15.41
N PRO A 48 36.90 -7.92 -16.44
CA PRO A 48 36.43 -7.77 -17.81
C PRO A 48 35.70 -9.03 -18.30
N VAL A 49 34.94 -8.91 -19.39
CA VAL A 49 34.19 -10.02 -19.97
C VAL A 49 35.05 -10.74 -21.00
N ASP A 50 35.21 -12.04 -20.86
CA ASP A 50 35.91 -12.85 -21.85
C ASP A 50 35.11 -12.89 -23.15
N THR A 51 35.83 -12.76 -24.27
CA THR A 51 35.22 -12.90 -25.59
C THR A 51 35.35 -14.35 -26.07
N LEU A 52 34.31 -14.86 -26.72
CA LEU A 52 34.33 -16.25 -27.21
C LEU A 52 35.25 -16.43 -28.43
N ILE A 53 35.23 -15.46 -29.35
CA ILE A 53 35.98 -15.50 -30.63
C ILE A 53 37.09 -14.44 -30.66
N GLY A 54 37.01 -13.40 -29.83
CA GLY A 54 37.98 -12.30 -29.83
C GLY A 54 39.44 -12.70 -29.56
N PRO A 55 39.79 -13.81 -28.85
CA PRO A 55 41.18 -14.23 -28.76
C PRO A 55 41.81 -14.58 -30.12
N LEU A 56 41.01 -15.02 -31.12
CA LEU A 56 41.50 -15.26 -32.49
C LEU A 56 41.88 -13.95 -33.22
N LEU A 57 41.45 -12.80 -32.69
CA LEU A 57 41.66 -11.47 -33.23
C LEU A 57 42.49 -10.58 -32.27
N ASP A 58 43.18 -11.18 -31.29
CA ASP A 58 43.97 -10.48 -30.26
C ASP A 58 43.14 -9.53 -29.35
N VAL A 59 41.85 -9.84 -29.17
CA VAL A 59 40.93 -9.12 -28.26
C VAL A 59 40.34 -10.13 -27.27
N PRO A 60 41.11 -10.62 -26.27
CA PRO A 60 40.65 -11.70 -25.40
C PRO A 60 39.49 -11.29 -24.48
N THR A 61 39.38 -9.99 -24.17
CA THR A 61 38.35 -9.47 -23.27
C THR A 61 37.74 -8.16 -23.78
N VAL A 62 36.57 -7.82 -23.27
CA VAL A 62 35.89 -6.55 -23.50
C VAL A 62 35.39 -5.95 -22.20
N ASP A 63 35.42 -4.63 -22.13
CA ASP A 63 34.90 -3.86 -21.02
C ASP A 63 33.43 -3.50 -21.30
N ILE A 64 32.55 -3.76 -20.33
CA ILE A 64 31.15 -3.36 -20.38
C ILE A 64 30.75 -2.60 -19.11
N ALA A 65 29.80 -1.69 -19.28
CA ALA A 65 29.15 -0.97 -18.21
C ALA A 65 27.65 -0.89 -18.49
N ALA A 66 26.85 -0.81 -17.43
CA ALA A 66 25.43 -0.53 -17.52
C ALA A 66 24.99 0.36 -16.35
N THR A 67 23.93 1.12 -16.58
CA THR A 67 23.30 1.97 -15.56
C THR A 67 21.83 1.59 -15.47
N ALA A 68 21.33 1.41 -14.26
CA ALA A 68 19.90 1.25 -14.00
C ALA A 68 19.45 2.30 -13.00
N THR A 69 18.37 3.01 -13.31
CA THR A 69 17.75 3.97 -12.40
C THR A 69 16.38 3.46 -11.98
N ALA A 70 16.13 3.41 -10.67
CA ALA A 70 14.82 3.15 -10.11
C ALA A 70 14.24 4.42 -9.50
N GLU A 71 12.93 4.61 -9.62
CA GLU A 71 12.19 5.73 -9.07
C GLU A 71 11.07 5.24 -8.16
N ALA A 72 10.94 5.88 -7.00
CA ALA A 72 9.78 5.80 -6.14
C ALA A 72 8.74 6.82 -6.59
N SER A 73 7.61 6.37 -7.14
CA SER A 73 6.53 7.22 -7.66
C SER A 73 5.22 6.90 -6.95
N PRO A 74 4.27 7.85 -6.80
CA PRO A 74 2.95 7.53 -6.28
C PRO A 74 2.28 6.41 -7.08
N ALA A 75 1.73 5.40 -6.40
CA ALA A 75 1.02 4.30 -7.06
C ALA A 75 -0.36 4.75 -7.56
N ASN A 76 -0.85 4.25 -8.70
CA ASN A 76 -2.19 4.57 -9.19
C ASN A 76 -3.19 3.40 -9.05
N ALA A 77 -2.72 2.25 -8.59
CA ALA A 77 -3.52 1.08 -8.31
C ALA A 77 -2.89 0.20 -7.22
N MET A 78 -3.63 -0.80 -6.76
CA MET A 78 -3.21 -1.71 -5.70
C MET A 78 -3.57 -3.17 -6.02
N THR A 79 -2.73 -4.09 -5.55
CA THR A 79 -2.99 -5.54 -5.54
C THR A 79 -2.81 -6.08 -4.11
N CYS A 80 -3.18 -7.34 -3.87
CA CYS A 80 -3.21 -7.96 -2.54
C CYS A 80 -4.10 -7.22 -1.52
N VAL A 81 -5.09 -6.45 -2.00
CA VAL A 81 -6.01 -5.68 -1.16
C VAL A 81 -6.82 -6.63 -0.29
N LYS A 82 -6.85 -6.38 1.02
CA LYS A 82 -7.67 -7.17 1.94
C LYS A 82 -9.11 -6.68 1.99
N PRO A 83 -10.07 -7.55 2.32
CA PRO A 83 -11.48 -7.24 2.24
C PRO A 83 -12.00 -6.37 3.41
N PHE A 84 -11.19 -5.45 3.94
CA PHE A 84 -11.54 -4.54 5.04
C PHE A 84 -11.59 -3.09 4.52
N ALA A 85 -12.76 -2.52 4.24
CA ALA A 85 -12.85 -1.13 3.78
C ALA A 85 -13.12 -0.18 4.97
N ILE A 86 -12.20 0.76 5.25
CA ILE A 86 -12.37 1.78 6.31
C ILE A 86 -12.52 3.17 5.68
N PRO A 87 -13.10 4.17 6.35
CA PRO A 87 -13.18 5.51 5.78
C PRO A 87 -11.78 6.12 5.65
N ASP A 88 -11.55 6.89 4.59
CA ASP A 88 -10.40 7.79 4.55
C ASP A 88 -10.58 8.90 5.60
N ARG A 89 -9.48 9.52 6.01
CA ARG A 89 -9.48 10.57 7.03
C ARG A 89 -10.04 11.89 6.48
N TRP A 90 -10.74 12.62 7.33
CA TRP A 90 -11.43 13.88 7.01
C TRP A 90 -10.96 15.03 7.90
N ILE A 91 -11.44 16.24 7.59
CA ILE A 91 -11.35 17.41 8.46
C ILE A 91 -12.48 17.30 9.49
N GLU A 92 -12.09 17.01 10.74
CA GLU A 92 -12.97 16.99 11.90
C GLU A 92 -13.29 18.42 12.35
N ASN A 93 -14.49 18.89 12.03
CA ASN A 93 -14.95 20.24 12.37
C ASN A 93 -15.90 20.24 13.56
N LYS A 94 -16.55 19.11 13.83
CA LYS A 94 -17.55 19.01 14.89
C LYS A 94 -16.90 18.88 16.26
N THR A 95 -15.89 18.03 16.39
CA THR A 95 -15.13 17.82 17.64
C THR A 95 -13.61 17.78 17.40
N PRO A 96 -13.00 18.87 16.90
CA PRO A 96 -11.56 18.89 16.62
C PRO A 96 -10.72 18.67 17.89
N PRO A 97 -9.55 18.01 17.80
CA PRO A 97 -8.94 17.47 16.58
C PRO A 97 -9.45 16.07 16.21
N TRP A 98 -9.24 15.65 14.95
CA TRP A 98 -9.53 14.28 14.51
C TRP A 98 -8.77 13.25 15.35
N THR A 99 -9.48 12.19 15.78
CA THR A 99 -8.90 11.04 16.48
C THR A 99 -9.42 9.72 15.90
N THR A 100 -8.86 8.60 16.32
CA THR A 100 -9.36 7.27 15.94
C THR A 100 -10.77 6.94 16.49
N GLY A 101 -11.27 7.77 17.42
CA GLY A 101 -12.64 7.72 17.95
C GLY A 101 -13.59 8.76 17.34
N SER A 102 -13.15 9.53 16.34
CA SER A 102 -14.00 10.48 15.62
C SER A 102 -15.09 9.78 14.81
N THR A 103 -16.20 10.48 14.58
CA THR A 103 -17.32 10.04 13.74
C THR A 103 -17.53 11.05 12.62
N PHE A 104 -17.66 10.61 11.37
CA PHE A 104 -17.89 11.55 10.25
C PHE A 104 -19.36 12.01 10.19
N ASP A 105 -19.58 13.30 10.44
CA ASP A 105 -20.89 13.91 10.56
C ASP A 105 -21.04 15.10 9.60
N ARG A 106 -21.59 14.86 8.41
CA ARG A 106 -21.81 15.92 7.40
C ARG A 106 -23.28 16.27 7.17
N TYR A 107 -24.16 15.27 7.15
CA TYR A 107 -25.57 15.46 6.83
C TYR A 107 -26.48 15.09 8.01
N ASP A 108 -27.62 15.79 8.12
CA ASP A 108 -28.73 15.35 8.97
C ASP A 108 -29.53 14.22 8.31
N ASN A 109 -30.56 13.73 9.01
CA ASN A 109 -31.44 12.67 8.52
C ASN A 109 -32.33 13.06 7.32
N LYS A 110 -32.27 14.33 6.86
CA LYS A 110 -32.95 14.84 5.67
C LYS A 110 -31.97 15.13 4.53
N GLY A 111 -30.70 14.75 4.68
CA GLY A 111 -29.66 15.01 3.69
C GLY A 111 -29.18 16.46 3.63
N LYS A 112 -29.50 17.29 4.64
CA LYS A 112 -29.02 18.67 4.71
C LYS A 112 -27.70 18.73 5.47
N VAL A 113 -26.76 19.52 4.96
CA VAL A 113 -25.47 19.77 5.63
C VAL A 113 -25.71 20.40 7.00
N ILE A 114 -25.12 19.81 8.04
CA ILE A 114 -25.25 20.29 9.43
C ILE A 114 -24.32 21.48 9.71
N GLN A 115 -24.59 22.22 10.78
CA GLN A 115 -23.67 23.24 11.26
C GLN A 115 -22.36 22.60 11.73
N ASN A 116 -21.21 23.21 11.39
CA ASN A 116 -19.87 22.68 11.68
C ASN A 116 -19.67 21.25 11.14
N ALA A 117 -20.30 20.94 9.99
CA ALA A 117 -20.18 19.66 9.33
C ALA A 117 -18.72 19.29 9.04
N ASP A 118 -18.43 18.01 9.17
CA ASP A 118 -17.16 17.45 8.75
C ASP A 118 -16.98 17.56 7.24
N GLN A 119 -15.72 17.66 6.84
CA GLN A 119 -15.36 17.83 5.46
C GLN A 119 -14.38 16.77 5.02
N TYR A 120 -14.82 15.94 4.08
CA TYR A 120 -13.93 15.12 3.29
C TYR A 120 -13.49 15.91 2.04
N ILE A 121 -12.19 15.85 1.76
CA ILE A 121 -11.60 16.33 0.53
C ILE A 121 -10.95 15.09 -0.10
N PRO A 122 -11.28 14.71 -1.34
CA PRO A 122 -10.68 13.54 -1.98
C PRO A 122 -9.19 13.70 -2.30
N ALA A 123 -8.47 12.58 -2.42
CA ALA A 123 -7.12 12.59 -2.96
C ALA A 123 -7.11 13.22 -4.38
N GLY A 124 -6.06 13.97 -4.68
CA GLY A 124 -5.94 14.77 -5.90
C GLY A 124 -6.53 16.18 -5.83
N GLN A 125 -7.27 16.52 -4.76
CA GLN A 125 -7.82 17.86 -4.57
C GLN A 125 -6.98 18.71 -3.59
N PRO A 126 -6.87 20.04 -3.79
CA PRO A 126 -6.22 20.93 -2.84
C PRO A 126 -6.87 20.84 -1.45
N GLY A 127 -6.04 20.74 -0.41
CA GLY A 127 -6.52 20.62 0.98
C GLY A 127 -6.79 19.19 1.44
N TYR A 128 -6.42 18.17 0.66
CA TYR A 128 -6.49 16.76 1.10
C TYR A 128 -5.79 16.55 2.46
N VAL A 129 -6.53 16.02 3.45
CA VAL A 129 -6.02 15.71 4.81
C VAL A 129 -6.11 14.22 5.16
N GLY A 130 -6.44 13.37 4.19
CA GLY A 130 -6.59 11.93 4.36
C GLY A 130 -5.32 11.25 4.87
N TYR A 131 -5.34 9.92 4.97
CA TYR A 131 -4.19 9.21 5.56
C TYR A 131 -2.90 9.46 4.78
N ASN A 132 -1.79 9.58 5.52
CA ASN A 132 -0.46 9.87 4.97
C ASN A 132 0.59 8.90 5.52
N SER A 133 1.39 8.35 4.61
CA SER A 133 2.35 7.26 4.90
C SER A 133 3.54 7.67 5.77
N THR A 134 3.76 8.97 5.98
CA THR A 134 4.79 9.49 6.89
C THR A 134 4.17 9.94 8.21
N ARG A 135 3.14 10.79 8.15
CA ARG A 135 2.48 11.37 9.34
C ARG A 135 1.82 10.29 10.20
N ASP A 136 1.09 9.36 9.58
CA ASP A 136 0.28 8.39 10.30
C ASP A 136 1.00 7.04 10.49
N LYS A 137 2.28 6.96 10.09
CA LYS A 137 3.10 5.75 10.26
C LYS A 137 3.17 5.36 11.73
N GLY A 138 2.75 4.13 12.03
CA GLY A 138 2.69 3.58 13.37
C GLY A 138 1.42 3.91 14.15
N LEU A 139 0.49 4.71 13.60
CA LEU A 139 -0.82 4.95 14.22
C LEU A 139 -1.52 3.61 14.48
N LEU A 140 -1.95 3.41 15.73
CA LEU A 140 -2.69 2.21 16.14
C LEU A 140 -4.16 2.35 15.73
N LEU A 141 -4.69 1.37 15.01
CA LEU A 141 -6.11 1.25 14.71
C LEU A 141 -6.63 -0.08 15.22
N THR A 142 -7.84 -0.05 15.76
CA THR A 142 -8.59 -1.25 16.12
C THR A 142 -9.77 -1.35 15.18
N LEU A 143 -9.72 -2.35 14.30
CA LEU A 143 -10.74 -2.62 13.30
C LEU A 143 -11.80 -3.55 13.91
N ARG A 144 -13.06 -3.15 13.81
CA ARG A 144 -14.24 -3.96 14.09
C ARG A 144 -15.23 -3.87 12.94
N ALA A 145 -16.03 -4.91 12.73
CA ALA A 145 -17.07 -4.87 11.73
C ALA A 145 -18.02 -3.69 12.03
N GLY A 146 -18.28 -2.87 11.02
CA GLY A 146 -19.20 -1.74 11.13
C GLY A 146 -20.63 -2.24 11.27
N THR A 147 -21.35 -1.78 12.29
CA THR A 147 -22.79 -2.01 12.44
C THR A 147 -23.51 -0.66 12.47
N GLY A 148 -24.53 -0.51 11.62
CA GLY A 148 -25.30 0.74 11.51
C GLY A 148 -24.73 1.77 10.52
N ASN A 149 -25.02 3.04 10.79
CA ASN A 149 -24.75 4.17 9.89
C ASN A 149 -23.53 5.01 10.27
N ASN A 150 -22.85 4.67 11.38
CA ASN A 150 -21.72 5.44 11.85
C ASN A 150 -20.51 5.20 10.94
N ILE A 151 -19.79 6.27 10.65
CA ILE A 151 -18.58 6.26 9.85
C ILE A 151 -17.43 6.61 10.80
N GLU A 152 -16.65 5.60 11.16
CA GLU A 152 -15.60 5.71 12.17
C GLU A 152 -14.31 5.05 11.68
N PRO A 153 -13.12 5.54 12.05
CA PRO A 153 -11.84 4.97 11.60
C PRO A 153 -11.64 3.52 12.06
N SER A 154 -12.33 3.14 13.13
CA SER A 154 -12.27 1.81 13.75
C SER A 154 -13.32 0.84 13.21
N MET A 155 -14.25 1.30 12.36
CA MET A 155 -15.25 0.45 11.71
C MET A 155 -14.82 0.12 10.28
N TYR A 156 -14.93 -1.15 9.89
CA TYR A 156 -14.73 -1.57 8.51
C TYR A 156 -16.00 -2.19 7.91
N TYR A 157 -16.14 -2.06 6.59
CA TYR A 157 -17.07 -2.84 5.79
C TYR A 157 -16.35 -4.01 5.12
N SER A 158 -16.90 -5.21 5.28
CA SER A 158 -16.46 -6.40 4.55
C SER A 158 -16.82 -6.21 3.08
N TRP A 159 -15.83 -6.10 2.20
CA TRP A 159 -16.08 -5.92 0.77
C TRP A 159 -15.72 -7.16 -0.03
N ALA A 160 -16.54 -7.46 -1.02
CA ALA A 160 -16.39 -8.62 -1.89
C ALA A 160 -15.40 -8.28 -3.01
N MET A 161 -14.39 -9.12 -3.17
CA MET A 161 -13.46 -8.98 -4.28
C MET A 161 -14.21 -9.21 -5.60
N PRO A 162 -13.84 -8.53 -6.70
CA PRO A 162 -14.49 -8.78 -7.99
C PRO A 162 -14.43 -10.27 -8.33
N SER A 163 -15.58 -10.84 -8.70
CA SER A 163 -15.76 -12.27 -9.04
C SER A 163 -15.49 -13.30 -7.92
N SER A 164 -15.37 -12.88 -6.66
CA SER A 164 -15.17 -13.76 -5.51
C SER A 164 -16.06 -13.32 -4.35
N THR A 165 -17.05 -14.14 -4.02
CA THR A 165 -18.09 -13.81 -3.03
C THR A 165 -18.34 -14.99 -2.10
N GLY A 166 -18.60 -14.73 -0.82
CA GLY A 166 -18.92 -15.75 0.17
C GLY A 166 -17.79 -15.97 1.18
N GLY A 167 -18.13 -16.64 2.30
CA GLY A 167 -17.27 -16.69 3.48
C GLY A 167 -15.90 -17.35 3.26
N ASP A 168 -15.84 -18.44 2.49
CA ASP A 168 -14.58 -19.17 2.25
C ASP A 168 -13.64 -18.37 1.34
N ASP A 169 -14.18 -17.80 0.28
CA ASP A 169 -13.50 -16.88 -0.63
C ASP A 169 -12.96 -15.66 0.13
N TYR A 170 -13.80 -15.05 0.97
CA TYR A 170 -13.44 -13.92 1.82
C TYR A 170 -12.30 -14.28 2.77
N ARG A 171 -12.35 -15.44 3.45
CA ARG A 171 -11.24 -15.93 4.29
C ARG A 171 -9.98 -16.14 3.47
N GLY A 172 -10.08 -16.76 2.29
CA GLY A 172 -8.95 -16.99 1.38
C GLY A 172 -8.28 -15.68 0.95
N ASN A 173 -9.08 -14.65 0.67
CA ASN A 173 -8.60 -13.30 0.34
C ASN A 173 -7.91 -12.61 1.54
N ILE A 174 -8.33 -12.91 2.77
CA ILE A 174 -7.63 -12.45 3.98
C ILE A 174 -6.29 -13.16 4.15
N ALA A 175 -6.25 -14.48 4.04
CA ALA A 175 -5.02 -15.26 4.31
C ALA A 175 -3.99 -15.15 3.16
N GLY A 176 -4.44 -15.03 1.91
CA GLY A 176 -3.60 -15.00 0.71
C GLY A 176 -3.47 -13.62 0.05
N CYS A 177 -2.73 -13.52 -1.05
CA CYS A 177 -2.73 -12.31 -1.89
C CYS A 177 -3.62 -12.52 -3.11
N ASN A 178 -4.73 -11.77 -3.18
CA ASN A 178 -5.51 -11.66 -4.40
C ASN A 178 -4.87 -10.61 -5.33
N THR A 179 -4.52 -11.02 -6.55
CA THR A 179 -3.77 -10.19 -7.50
C THR A 179 -4.65 -9.30 -8.39
N THR A 180 -5.97 -9.29 -8.19
CA THR A 180 -6.87 -8.34 -8.86
C THR A 180 -6.40 -6.91 -8.61
N VAL A 181 -6.25 -6.16 -9.70
CA VAL A 181 -5.85 -4.76 -9.66
C VAL A 181 -7.07 -3.91 -9.30
N VAL A 182 -6.94 -3.12 -8.24
CA VAL A 182 -7.97 -2.20 -7.76
C VAL A 182 -7.51 -0.77 -8.04
N HIS A 183 -8.39 0.04 -8.59
CA HIS A 183 -8.13 1.43 -8.99
C HIS A 183 -8.85 2.43 -8.09
N PHE A 184 -8.39 3.69 -8.14
CA PHE A 184 -9.12 4.79 -7.54
C PHE A 184 -10.52 4.92 -8.16
N GLY A 185 -11.51 5.11 -7.30
CA GLY A 185 -12.89 5.34 -7.71
C GLY A 185 -13.69 4.08 -8.04
N ASP A 186 -13.07 2.90 -7.96
CA ASP A 186 -13.79 1.63 -8.10
C ASP A 186 -14.91 1.53 -7.06
N ALA A 187 -16.05 1.00 -7.49
CA ALA A 187 -17.14 0.67 -6.59
C ALA A 187 -16.80 -0.62 -5.82
N MET A 188 -16.97 -0.59 -4.50
CA MET A 188 -16.79 -1.75 -3.64
C MET A 188 -18.17 -2.29 -3.22
N THR A 189 -18.43 -3.54 -3.58
CA THR A 189 -19.62 -4.28 -3.16
C THR A 189 -19.40 -4.84 -1.77
N GLN A 190 -20.36 -4.69 -0.86
CA GLN A 190 -20.28 -5.29 0.47
C GLN A 190 -20.58 -6.80 0.40
N GLU A 191 -19.84 -7.60 1.16
CA GLU A 191 -20.13 -9.03 1.32
C GLU A 191 -21.47 -9.23 2.06
N PRO A 192 -22.28 -10.21 1.64
CA PRO A 192 -23.51 -10.54 2.36
C PRO A 192 -23.20 -11.32 3.64
N GLY A 193 -23.72 -10.86 4.79
CA GLY A 193 -23.60 -11.54 6.08
C GLY A 193 -22.59 -10.90 7.03
N ASP A 194 -22.53 -11.40 8.27
CA ASP A 194 -21.77 -10.76 9.36
C ASP A 194 -20.23 -10.91 9.19
N MET A 195 -19.77 -11.88 8.40
CA MET A 195 -18.35 -12.14 8.07
C MET A 195 -17.37 -12.28 9.26
N THR A 196 -17.88 -12.31 10.49
CA THR A 196 -17.11 -12.42 11.72
C THR A 196 -16.25 -13.68 11.77
N GLY A 197 -16.84 -14.85 11.48
CA GLY A 197 -16.13 -16.14 11.50
C GLY A 197 -14.96 -16.19 10.49
N PRO A 198 -15.22 -15.97 9.19
CA PRO A 198 -14.19 -15.88 8.17
C PRO A 198 -13.11 -14.83 8.46
N THR A 199 -13.50 -13.67 9.00
CA THR A 199 -12.54 -12.63 9.41
C THR A 199 -11.58 -13.15 10.48
N ASN A 200 -12.12 -13.73 11.56
CA ASN A 200 -11.31 -14.21 12.67
C ASN A 200 -10.32 -15.29 12.21
N GLN A 201 -10.80 -16.26 11.43
CA GLN A 201 -9.95 -17.33 10.90
C GLN A 201 -8.86 -16.79 9.96
N GLY A 202 -9.21 -15.92 9.02
CA GLY A 202 -8.23 -15.37 8.08
C GLY A 202 -7.14 -14.53 8.77
N ILE A 203 -7.51 -13.76 9.79
CA ILE A 203 -6.54 -13.00 10.59
C ILE A 203 -5.65 -13.94 11.43
N ASP A 204 -6.23 -14.99 12.03
CA ASP A 204 -5.46 -16.00 12.76
C ASP A 204 -4.46 -16.72 11.84
N ASP A 205 -4.87 -17.02 10.59
CA ASP A 205 -3.99 -17.61 9.56
C ASP A 205 -2.81 -16.67 9.24
N LEU A 206 -3.03 -15.36 9.12
CA LEU A 206 -1.96 -14.37 8.90
C LEU A 206 -1.00 -14.29 10.09
N ILE A 207 -1.53 -14.31 11.32
CA ILE A 207 -0.71 -14.31 12.54
C ILE A 207 0.13 -15.59 12.61
N ALA A 208 -0.48 -16.75 12.35
CA ALA A 208 0.21 -18.04 12.32
C ALA A 208 1.27 -18.12 11.22
N ALA A 209 1.08 -17.43 10.10
CA ALA A 209 2.08 -17.36 9.04
C ALA A 209 3.32 -16.57 9.46
N ASP A 210 3.25 -15.65 10.42
CA ASP A 210 4.41 -14.90 10.91
C ASP A 210 4.26 -14.55 12.41
N PRO A 211 4.38 -15.56 13.29
CA PRO A 211 3.96 -15.45 14.68
C PRO A 211 4.90 -14.57 15.51
N TYR A 212 6.16 -14.43 15.07
CA TYR A 212 7.18 -13.62 15.75
C TYR A 212 7.28 -12.20 15.19
N ALA A 213 6.50 -11.85 14.16
CA ALA A 213 6.44 -10.47 13.70
C ALA A 213 5.91 -9.57 14.82
N SER A 214 6.59 -8.45 15.02
CA SER A 214 6.25 -7.47 16.04
C SER A 214 6.45 -6.06 15.51
N TRP A 215 5.85 -5.10 16.19
CA TRP A 215 6.12 -3.69 15.92
C TRP A 215 7.27 -3.21 16.79
N ASP A 216 8.33 -2.71 16.15
CA ASP A 216 9.42 -2.00 16.83
C ASP A 216 9.01 -0.53 16.99
N THR A 217 8.63 -0.14 18.21
CA THR A 217 8.24 1.24 18.53
C THR A 217 9.38 2.23 18.43
N SER A 218 10.63 1.79 18.62
CA SER A 218 11.80 2.67 18.58
C SER A 218 12.17 3.08 17.14
N LYS A 219 11.97 2.16 16.18
CA LYS A 219 12.23 2.37 14.76
C LYS A 219 10.97 2.71 13.96
N ASN A 220 9.80 2.61 14.59
CA ASN A 220 8.51 2.80 13.97
C ASN A 220 8.31 1.84 12.78
N GLU A 221 8.70 0.57 12.90
CA GLU A 221 8.68 -0.39 11.79
C GLU A 221 8.29 -1.81 12.21
N VAL A 222 7.99 -2.66 11.23
CA VAL A 222 7.71 -4.07 11.47
C VAL A 222 9.03 -4.82 11.57
N HIS A 223 9.24 -5.51 12.69
CA HIS A 223 10.34 -6.45 12.86
C HIS A 223 9.84 -7.87 12.55
N SER A 224 10.37 -8.46 11.49
CA SER A 224 10.07 -9.83 11.06
C SER A 224 11.28 -10.46 10.35
N THR A 225 11.34 -11.79 10.35
CA THR A 225 12.29 -12.57 9.53
C THR A 225 11.81 -12.71 8.08
N LYS A 226 10.56 -12.34 7.78
CA LYS A 226 9.95 -12.37 6.44
C LYS A 226 9.95 -10.97 5.83
N ASN A 227 10.26 -10.90 4.53
CA ASN A 227 10.36 -9.65 3.78
C ASN A 227 9.58 -9.74 2.45
N PRO A 228 8.35 -9.20 2.35
CA PRO A 228 7.57 -8.60 3.44
C PRO A 228 6.98 -9.65 4.40
N SER A 229 6.58 -9.21 5.60
CA SER A 229 5.75 -10.02 6.50
C SER A 229 4.34 -10.18 5.90
N PRO A 230 3.73 -11.39 5.91
CA PRO A 230 2.36 -11.59 5.44
C PRO A 230 1.33 -10.82 6.28
N ARG A 231 1.68 -10.42 7.50
CA ARG A 231 0.84 -9.60 8.38
C ARG A 231 0.79 -8.13 7.97
N VAL A 232 1.60 -7.73 6.98
CA VAL A 232 1.58 -6.39 6.37
C VAL A 232 0.84 -6.49 5.04
N PHE A 233 -0.26 -5.75 4.91
CA PHE A 233 -1.07 -5.79 3.69
C PHE A 233 -1.81 -4.47 3.44
N PRO A 234 -2.22 -4.20 2.19
CA PRO A 234 -3.02 -3.03 1.87
C PRO A 234 -4.50 -3.21 2.27
N ILE A 235 -5.06 -2.16 2.84
CA ILE A 235 -6.48 -1.99 3.16
C ILE A 235 -7.00 -0.82 2.30
N PRO A 236 -8.13 -0.97 1.59
CA PRO A 236 -8.73 0.12 0.84
C PRO A 236 -9.44 1.10 1.76
N LEU A 237 -9.33 2.38 1.41
CA LEU A 237 -10.03 3.47 2.04
C LEU A 237 -11.23 3.85 1.17
N TYR A 238 -12.38 4.13 1.79
CA TYR A 238 -13.55 4.63 1.07
C TYR A 238 -13.79 6.12 1.32
N ASP A 239 -14.48 6.78 0.38
CA ASP A 239 -14.93 8.16 0.51
C ASP A 239 -16.11 8.27 1.51
N PRO A 240 -15.91 8.87 2.71
CA PRO A 240 -16.94 8.95 3.73
C PRO A 240 -18.09 9.90 3.36
N ASP A 241 -17.84 10.96 2.58
CA ASP A 241 -18.89 11.89 2.12
C ASP A 241 -19.79 11.20 1.09
N TYR A 242 -19.19 10.54 0.10
CA TYR A 242 -19.93 9.75 -0.89
C TYR A 242 -20.81 8.69 -0.22
N TYR A 243 -20.27 7.98 0.77
CA TYR A 243 -21.01 6.96 1.48
C TYR A 243 -22.16 7.55 2.33
N GLN A 244 -21.90 8.58 3.14
CA GLN A 244 -22.95 9.20 3.97
C GLN A 244 -24.05 9.84 3.11
N ASN A 245 -23.66 10.55 2.04
CA ASN A 245 -24.59 11.15 1.09
C ASN A 245 -25.47 10.09 0.41
N GLY A 246 -24.90 8.95 0.04
CA GLY A 246 -25.64 7.81 -0.49
C GLY A 246 -26.65 7.23 0.51
N LYS A 247 -26.28 7.16 1.80
CA LYS A 247 -27.16 6.66 2.86
C LYS A 247 -28.35 7.57 3.15
N VAL A 248 -28.15 8.89 3.16
CA VAL A 248 -29.24 9.84 3.46
C VAL A 248 -30.19 10.04 2.28
N ASN A 249 -29.73 9.83 1.04
CA ASN A 249 -30.55 10.03 -0.17
C ASN A 249 -31.04 8.73 -0.82
N GLY A 250 -30.63 7.54 -0.34
CA GLY A 250 -30.94 6.26 -0.98
C GLY A 250 -31.04 5.09 0.00
N ARG A 251 -31.69 4.00 -0.44
CA ARG A 251 -31.79 2.76 0.38
C ARG A 251 -30.46 2.00 0.45
N ASN A 252 -29.65 2.05 -0.61
CA ASN A 252 -28.37 1.36 -0.72
C ASN A 252 -27.27 2.41 -0.92
N ALA A 253 -26.23 2.36 -0.08
CA ALA A 253 -25.04 3.18 -0.26
C ALA A 253 -23.88 2.29 -0.70
N THR A 254 -23.26 2.67 -1.80
CA THR A 254 -22.07 2.01 -2.35
C THR A 254 -20.82 2.64 -1.77
N LEU A 255 -19.79 1.84 -1.53
CA LEU A 255 -18.48 2.35 -1.14
C LEU A 255 -17.66 2.61 -2.41
N LYS A 256 -16.82 3.64 -2.38
CA LYS A 256 -15.97 4.02 -3.51
C LYS A 256 -14.53 4.10 -3.04
N VAL A 257 -13.61 3.42 -3.72
CA VAL A 257 -12.18 3.46 -3.38
C VAL A 257 -11.66 4.89 -3.49
N ALA A 258 -11.09 5.37 -2.40
CA ALA A 258 -10.59 6.74 -2.28
C ALA A 258 -9.07 6.81 -2.12
N ASN A 259 -8.46 5.81 -1.47
CA ASN A 259 -7.02 5.64 -1.29
C ASN A 259 -6.75 4.24 -0.69
N TRP A 260 -5.53 3.94 -0.24
CA TRP A 260 -5.20 2.73 0.54
C TRP A 260 -4.30 3.06 1.73
N ILE A 261 -4.21 2.16 2.71
CA ILE A 261 -3.16 2.18 3.73
C ILE A 261 -2.45 0.84 3.77
N GLY A 262 -1.18 0.84 4.17
CA GLY A 262 -0.55 -0.37 4.69
C GLY A 262 -1.00 -0.62 6.12
N PHE A 263 -1.29 -1.86 6.45
CA PHE A 263 -1.71 -2.26 7.79
C PHE A 263 -0.91 -3.47 8.25
N PHE A 264 -0.25 -3.34 9.39
CA PHE A 264 0.39 -4.44 10.09
C PHE A 264 -0.52 -4.93 11.21
N VAL A 265 -1.00 -6.18 11.10
CA VAL A 265 -1.77 -6.81 12.18
C VAL A 265 -0.87 -7.09 13.36
N VAL A 266 -1.20 -6.53 14.53
CA VAL A 266 -0.48 -6.74 15.79
C VAL A 266 -1.11 -7.88 16.58
N ALA A 267 -2.43 -7.87 16.74
CA ALA A 267 -3.15 -8.88 17.51
C ALA A 267 -4.63 -8.91 17.10
N ARG A 268 -5.30 -10.02 17.42
CA ARG A 268 -6.76 -10.14 17.35
C ARG A 268 -7.29 -10.55 18.72
N ASN A 269 -8.27 -9.80 19.22
CA ASN A 269 -8.96 -10.07 20.48
C ASN A 269 -10.47 -10.18 20.21
N GLY A 270 -11.02 -11.39 20.25
CA GLY A 270 -12.39 -11.64 19.81
C GLY A 270 -12.57 -11.19 18.35
N ASN A 271 -13.55 -10.31 18.11
CA ASN A 271 -13.85 -9.77 16.77
C ASN A 271 -13.13 -8.45 16.45
N GLN A 272 -12.16 -8.06 17.28
CA GLN A 272 -11.37 -6.85 17.09
C GLN A 272 -9.98 -7.19 16.56
N VAL A 273 -9.58 -6.55 15.47
CA VAL A 273 -8.25 -6.67 14.87
C VAL A 273 -7.49 -5.40 15.17
N THR A 274 -6.46 -5.48 16.00
CA THR A 274 -5.59 -4.36 16.31
C THR A 274 -4.37 -4.40 15.41
N GLY A 275 -4.01 -3.26 14.82
CA GLY A 275 -2.83 -3.14 13.99
C GLY A 275 -2.35 -1.72 13.83
N ARG A 276 -1.25 -1.55 13.09
CA ARG A 276 -0.61 -0.25 12.89
C ARG A 276 -0.49 0.10 11.43
N ILE A 277 -0.63 1.39 11.13
CA ILE A 277 -0.43 1.90 9.78
C ILE A 277 1.05 1.77 9.39
N THR A 278 1.31 1.24 8.20
CA THR A 278 2.66 1.12 7.63
C THR A 278 2.71 1.73 6.24
N PRO A 279 3.87 2.19 5.77
CA PRO A 279 4.08 2.36 4.33
C PRO A 279 3.81 1.03 3.62
N ILE A 280 3.31 1.10 2.39
CA ILE A 280 3.02 -0.06 1.57
C ILE A 280 3.34 0.24 0.11
N LEU A 281 3.75 -0.81 -0.62
CA LEU A 281 3.96 -0.71 -2.05
C LEU A 281 2.63 -0.91 -2.79
N GLY A 282 2.37 -0.05 -3.76
CA GLY A 282 1.29 -0.24 -4.74
C GLY A 282 1.87 -0.63 -6.10
N VAL A 283 1.02 -0.58 -7.13
CA VAL A 283 1.41 -0.84 -8.52
C VAL A 283 1.17 0.37 -9.41
N ILE A 284 1.88 0.42 -10.53
CA ILE A 284 1.59 1.35 -11.63
C ILE A 284 0.88 0.55 -12.72
N ASP A 285 -0.38 0.85 -12.96
CA ASP A 285 -1.09 0.42 -14.15
C ASP A 285 -1.00 1.52 -15.20
N ASN A 286 -0.35 1.23 -16.33
CA ASN A 286 -0.17 2.18 -17.43
C ASN A 286 -1.48 2.53 -18.15
N ASN A 287 -2.53 1.72 -17.95
CA ASN A 287 -3.86 1.98 -18.52
C ASN A 287 -4.73 2.84 -17.57
N ALA A 288 -4.34 2.93 -16.30
CA ALA A 288 -4.95 3.84 -15.35
C ALA A 288 -4.29 5.22 -15.49
N GLY A 289 -5.08 6.28 -15.33
CA GLY A 289 -4.58 7.65 -15.30
C GLY A 289 -3.50 7.88 -14.22
N PRO A 290 -2.91 9.07 -14.15
CA PRO A 290 -1.91 9.37 -13.13
C PRO A 290 -2.48 9.18 -11.73
N ALA A 291 -1.63 8.73 -10.80
CA ALA A 291 -1.97 8.65 -9.39
C ALA A 291 -2.41 10.04 -8.87
N PRO A 292 -3.52 10.15 -8.12
CA PRO A 292 -3.90 11.39 -7.47
C PRO A 292 -2.80 11.94 -6.55
N THR A 293 -2.69 13.26 -6.44
CA THR A 293 -1.82 13.87 -5.43
C THR A 293 -2.30 13.48 -4.03
N GLY A 294 -1.38 13.10 -3.13
CA GLY A 294 -1.74 12.65 -1.78
C GLY A 294 -2.02 11.15 -1.68
N THR A 295 -1.84 10.38 -2.76
CA THR A 295 -1.86 8.91 -2.68
C THR A 295 -0.88 8.39 -1.64
N PHE A 296 -1.35 7.46 -0.82
CA PHE A 296 -0.58 6.87 0.26
C PHE A 296 0.46 5.84 -0.22
N PRO A 297 0.11 4.83 -1.05
CA PRO A 297 1.06 3.86 -1.56
C PRO A 297 2.03 4.46 -2.59
N VAL A 298 3.25 3.92 -2.58
CA VAL A 298 4.31 4.24 -3.54
C VAL A 298 4.61 3.00 -4.35
N ALA A 299 4.88 3.15 -5.64
CA ALA A 299 5.38 2.10 -6.49
C ALA A 299 6.85 2.35 -6.84
N ILE A 300 7.62 1.27 -6.99
CA ILE A 300 8.99 1.34 -7.50
C ILE A 300 8.94 0.98 -8.97
N ARG A 301 9.47 1.86 -9.84
CA ARG A 301 9.58 1.61 -11.28
C ARG A 301 11.00 1.85 -11.79
N LEU A 302 11.36 1.17 -12.86
CA LEU A 302 12.58 1.49 -13.60
C LEU A 302 12.33 2.73 -14.47
N VAL A 303 13.31 3.62 -14.48
CA VAL A 303 13.32 4.81 -15.33
C VAL A 303 14.49 4.69 -16.29
N LYS A 304 14.19 4.91 -17.57
CA LYS A 304 15.19 4.98 -18.64
C LYS A 304 15.79 6.37 -18.71
#